data_AF-A0A498JIH6-F1
#
_entry.id   AF-A0A498JIH6-F1
#
_cell.length_a   1.000
_cell.length_b   1.000
_cell.length_c   1.000
_cell.angle_alpha   90.00
_cell.angle_beta   90.00
_cell.angle_gamma   90.00
#
_symmetry.space_group_name_H-M   'P 1'
#
loop_
_entity.id
_entity.type
_entity.pdbx_description
1 polymer ?
#
loop_
_entity_poly.entity_id
_entity_poly.type
_entity_poly.pdbx_seq_one_letter_code
_entity_poly.pdbx_strand_id
1 'polypeptide(L)'
;MIVVLRLVKMSNSVVKMENLFSMLSIKLKDDNISKWAFTLEITQAFLDWESIDMALLSLLLATLFDEAMEYVLGCKIANEAWSNMIDRYASVFKSRVNHLKIELYIIQKGSNSIDKYLLRLKSIIEQLSVAGKFVYEMM
;
A
#
# COMPACT_ATOMS: atom_id res chain seq x y z
N MET A 1 17.18 52.00 51.81
CA MET A 1 16.82 50.56 51.76
C MET A 1 15.90 50.21 50.58
N ILE A 2 14.79 50.93 50.35
CA ILE A 2 13.79 50.59 49.30
C ILE A 2 14.34 50.67 47.85
N VAL A 3 15.13 51.70 47.53
CA VAL A 3 15.71 51.88 46.17
C VAL A 3 16.67 50.75 45.80
N VAL A 4 17.49 50.30 46.76
CA VAL A 4 18.45 49.20 46.55
C VAL A 4 17.72 47.89 46.26
N LEU A 5 16.66 47.56 47.01
CA LEU A 5 15.85 46.37 46.75
C LEU A 5 15.20 46.40 45.36
N ARG A 6 14.77 47.59 44.90
CA ARG A 6 14.19 47.77 43.55
C ARG A 6 15.23 47.52 42.45
N LEU A 7 16.45 48.02 42.62
CA LEU A 7 17.55 47.82 41.68
C LEU A 7 18.01 46.35 41.63
N VAL A 8 18.12 45.68 42.78
CA VAL A 8 18.45 44.25 42.85
C VAL A 8 17.38 43.40 42.15
N LYS A 9 16.09 43.70 42.36
CA LYS A 9 14.99 43.00 41.68
C LYS A 9 15.03 43.21 40.17
N MET A 10 15.37 44.41 39.71
CA MET A 10 15.50 44.73 38.29
C MET A 10 16.68 44.00 37.65
N SER A 11 17.85 44.01 38.32
CA SER A 11 19.04 43.28 37.88
C SER A 11 18.78 41.77 37.78
N ASN A 12 18.12 41.16 38.76
CA ASN A 12 17.76 39.74 38.72
C ASN A 12 16.79 39.40 37.57
N SER A 13 15.87 40.31 37.24
CA SER A 13 14.93 40.12 36.14
C SER A 13 15.65 40.19 34.78
N VAL A 14 16.61 41.10 34.64
CA VAL A 14 17.46 41.21 33.46
C VAL A 14 18.31 39.96 33.28
N VAL A 15 18.99 39.48 34.33
CA VAL A 15 19.78 38.24 34.28
C VAL A 15 18.92 37.02 33.90
N LYS A 16 17.69 36.94 34.40
CA LYS A 16 16.75 35.88 34.03
C LYS A 16 16.37 35.93 32.55
N MET A 17 16.18 37.12 31.99
CA MET A 17 15.89 37.29 30.56
C MET A 17 17.10 36.90 29.70
N GLU A 18 18.30 37.35 30.05
CA GLU A 18 19.55 36.96 29.36
C GLU A 18 19.74 35.44 29.33
N ASN A 19 19.46 34.76 30.45
CA ASN A 19 19.53 33.31 30.53
C ASN A 19 18.46 32.61 29.68
N LEU A 20 17.26 33.19 29.56
CA LEU A 20 16.22 32.68 28.67
C LEU A 20 16.61 32.90 27.20
N PHE A 21 17.19 34.04 26.86
CA PHE A 21 17.69 34.33 25.51
C PHE A 21 18.83 33.40 25.11
N SER A 22 19.77 33.10 26.03
CA SER A 22 20.85 32.15 25.77
C SER A 22 20.30 30.73 25.58
N MET A 23 19.33 30.31 26.39
CA MET A 23 18.67 29.01 26.24
C MET A 23 17.89 28.89 24.92
N LEU A 24 17.14 29.93 24.53
CA LEU A 24 16.41 29.97 23.26
C LEU A 24 17.39 29.96 22.08
N SER A 25 18.47 30.71 22.16
CA SER A 25 19.52 30.74 21.12
C SER A 25 20.19 29.37 20.96
N ILE A 26 20.44 28.64 22.05
CA ILE A 26 20.97 27.27 22.00
C ILE A 26 19.95 26.31 21.39
N LYS A 27 18.67 26.42 21.77
CA LYS A 27 17.60 25.58 21.20
C LYS A 27 17.33 25.87 19.73
N LEU A 28 17.56 27.09 19.27
CA LEU A 28 17.43 27.51 17.88
C LEU A 28 18.72 27.31 17.07
N LYS A 29 19.84 26.94 17.71
CA LYS A 29 21.10 26.65 17.03
C LYS A 29 20.95 25.34 16.25
N ASP A 30 20.73 25.47 14.94
CA ASP A 30 21.00 24.60 13.77
C ASP A 30 20.75 23.07 13.83
N ASP A 31 20.93 22.40 14.96
CA ASP A 31 20.67 20.96 15.11
C ASP A 31 19.18 20.68 15.30
N ASN A 32 18.52 21.46 16.15
CA ASN A 32 17.05 21.36 16.27
C ASN A 32 16.39 21.84 14.99
N ILE A 33 16.81 23.00 14.47
CA ILE A 33 17.13 23.36 13.07
C ILE A 33 16.90 22.31 11.96
N SER A 34 17.76 21.33 11.95
CA SER A 34 17.75 20.31 10.92
C SER A 34 16.73 19.21 11.27
N LYS A 35 16.51 18.97 12.57
CA LYS A 35 15.61 17.92 13.08
C LYS A 35 14.12 18.20 12.83
N TRP A 36 13.59 19.37 13.16
CA TRP A 36 12.21 19.77 12.79
C TRP A 36 11.99 19.81 11.27
N ALA A 37 12.95 20.32 10.49
CA ALA A 37 12.86 20.32 9.03
C ALA A 37 12.76 18.89 8.48
N PHE A 38 13.63 17.99 8.93
CA PHE A 38 13.59 16.56 8.59
C PHE A 38 12.30 15.88 9.06
N THR A 39 11.81 16.21 10.26
CA THR A 39 10.55 15.66 10.79
C THR A 39 9.37 16.12 9.93
N LEU A 40 9.37 17.38 9.49
CA LEU A 40 8.34 17.93 8.62
C LEU A 40 8.38 17.27 7.23
N GLU A 41 9.56 17.05 6.67
CA GLU A 41 9.74 16.36 5.39
C GLU A 41 9.20 14.92 5.45
N ILE A 42 9.55 14.16 6.50
CA ILE A 42 8.99 12.82 6.73
C ILE A 42 7.46 12.88 6.86
N THR A 43 6.95 13.86 7.60
CA THR A 43 5.50 14.02 7.81
C THR A 43 4.79 14.31 6.49
N GLN A 44 5.36 15.18 5.65
CA GLN A 44 4.79 15.50 4.34
C GLN A 44 4.84 14.30 3.40
N ALA A 45 5.98 13.60 3.32
CA ALA A 45 6.11 12.38 2.53
C ALA A 45 5.11 11.30 2.97
N PHE A 46 4.84 11.18 4.28
CA PHE A 46 3.83 10.27 4.81
C PHE A 46 2.42 10.68 4.40
N LEU A 47 2.06 11.96 4.48
CA LEU A 47 0.74 12.46 4.04
C LEU A 47 0.52 12.26 2.54
N ASP A 48 1.55 12.50 1.73
CA ASP A 48 1.50 12.28 0.29
C ASP A 48 1.32 10.79 -0.02
N TRP A 49 2.06 9.92 0.68
CA TRP A 49 1.90 8.46 0.57
C TRP A 49 0.50 8.02 0.99
N GLU A 50 -0.04 8.53 2.10
CA GLU A 50 -1.38 8.19 2.60
C GLU A 50 -2.47 8.64 1.61
N SER A 51 -2.31 9.82 1.00
CA SER A 51 -3.22 10.29 -0.06
C SER A 51 -3.20 9.38 -1.28
N ILE A 52 -2.02 8.90 -1.70
CA ILE A 52 -1.89 7.97 -2.82
C ILE A 52 -2.50 6.61 -2.45
N ASP A 53 -2.22 6.11 -1.24
CA ASP A 53 -2.73 4.83 -0.77
C ASP A 53 -4.27 4.81 -0.71
N MET A 54 -4.88 5.87 -0.19
CA MET A 54 -6.34 6.01 -0.20
C MET A 54 -6.92 6.11 -1.62
N ALA A 55 -6.23 6.82 -2.52
CA ALA A 55 -6.65 6.89 -3.93
C ALA A 55 -6.61 5.49 -4.57
N LEU A 56 -5.56 4.71 -4.32
CA LEU A 56 -5.44 3.33 -4.80
C LEU A 56 -6.52 2.42 -4.20
N LEU A 57 -6.81 2.51 -2.90
CA LEU A 57 -7.91 1.77 -2.28
C LEU A 57 -9.26 2.10 -2.91
N SER A 58 -9.53 3.38 -3.14
CA SER A 58 -10.79 3.81 -3.78
C SER A 58 -10.89 3.32 -5.22
N LEU A 59 -9.78 3.32 -5.96
CA LEU A 59 -9.72 2.79 -7.32
C LEU A 59 -9.96 1.28 -7.34
N LEU A 60 -9.30 0.53 -6.44
CA LEU A 60 -9.54 -0.90 -6.29
C LEU A 60 -11.03 -1.15 -6.02
N LEU A 61 -11.63 -0.49 -5.03
CA LEU A 61 -13.06 -0.63 -4.74
C LEU A 61 -13.97 -0.26 -5.92
N ALA A 62 -13.62 0.75 -6.71
CA ALA A 62 -14.42 1.18 -7.86
C ALA A 62 -14.31 0.23 -9.08
N THR A 63 -13.22 -0.52 -9.20
CA THR A 63 -12.96 -1.42 -10.34
C THR A 63 -13.32 -2.87 -10.06
N LEU A 64 -13.54 -3.23 -8.81
CA LEU A 64 -13.82 -4.58 -8.40
C LEU A 64 -15.30 -4.95 -8.58
N PHE A 65 -15.53 -6.21 -8.98
CA PHE A 65 -16.84 -6.84 -8.96
C PHE A 65 -17.26 -7.15 -7.51
N ASP A 66 -18.56 -7.27 -7.26
CA ASP A 66 -19.12 -7.50 -5.92
C ASP A 66 -18.48 -8.70 -5.20
N GLU A 67 -18.08 -9.75 -5.93
CA GLU A 67 -17.43 -10.93 -5.36
C GLU A 67 -15.99 -10.67 -4.88
N ALA A 68 -15.31 -9.66 -5.40
CA ALA A 68 -13.95 -9.31 -5.00
C ALA A 68 -13.91 -8.33 -3.82
N MET A 69 -15.02 -7.66 -3.54
CA MET A 69 -15.13 -6.64 -2.52
C MET A 69 -14.96 -7.22 -1.11
N GLU A 70 -15.40 -8.47 -0.88
CA GLU A 70 -15.24 -9.16 0.42
C GLU A 70 -13.76 -9.28 0.87
N TYR A 71 -12.82 -9.24 -0.07
CA TYR A 71 -11.38 -9.36 0.21
C TYR A 71 -10.70 -8.02 0.52
N VAL A 72 -11.37 -6.91 0.21
CA VAL A 72 -10.89 -5.54 0.45
C VAL A 72 -11.49 -4.96 1.72
N LEU A 73 -12.67 -5.46 2.14
CA LEU A 73 -13.33 -5.04 3.38
C LEU A 73 -12.42 -5.23 4.60
N GLY A 74 -12.12 -4.13 5.29
CA GLY A 74 -11.30 -4.12 6.50
C GLY A 74 -9.80 -3.95 6.28
N CYS A 75 -9.33 -3.94 5.03
CA CYS A 75 -7.93 -3.59 4.71
C CYS A 75 -7.68 -2.11 5.03
N LYS A 76 -6.51 -1.82 5.60
CA LYS A 76 -6.14 -0.44 6.00
C LYS A 76 -5.32 0.28 4.95
N ILE A 77 -4.62 -0.47 4.12
CA ILE A 77 -3.72 0.05 3.09
C ILE A 77 -3.93 -0.68 1.77
N ALA A 78 -3.68 0.00 0.65
CA ALA A 78 -3.87 -0.56 -0.70
C ALA A 78 -3.05 -1.82 -0.94
N ASN A 79 -1.84 -1.88 -0.38
CA ASN A 79 -0.97 -3.04 -0.49
C ASN A 79 -1.61 -4.31 0.11
N GLU A 80 -2.24 -4.19 1.27
CA GLU A 80 -2.91 -5.31 1.96
C GLU A 80 -4.09 -5.82 1.13
N ALA A 81 -4.93 -4.90 0.64
CA ALA A 81 -6.04 -5.23 -0.24
C ALA A 81 -5.58 -5.96 -1.51
N TRP A 82 -4.53 -5.43 -2.16
CA TRP A 82 -3.96 -6.02 -3.37
C TRP A 82 -3.35 -7.40 -3.12
N SER A 83 -2.62 -7.59 -2.03
CA SER A 83 -2.02 -8.88 -1.66
C SER A 83 -3.09 -9.94 -1.42
N ASN A 84 -4.14 -9.61 -0.66
CA ASN A 84 -5.24 -10.52 -0.37
C ASN A 84 -5.94 -10.99 -1.66
N MET A 85 -6.15 -10.07 -2.60
CA MET A 85 -6.70 -10.40 -3.91
C MET A 85 -5.76 -11.34 -4.68
N ILE A 86 -4.47 -11.01 -4.78
CA ILE A 86 -3.50 -11.88 -5.47
C ILE A 86 -3.52 -13.27 -4.88
N ASP A 87 -3.41 -13.43 -3.56
CA ASP A 87 -3.33 -14.74 -2.93
C ASP A 87 -4.56 -15.60 -3.24
N ARG A 88 -5.75 -14.99 -3.19
CA ARG A 88 -7.01 -15.68 -3.47
C ARG A 88 -7.10 -16.06 -4.94
N TYR A 89 -6.92 -15.11 -5.85
CA TYR A 89 -7.07 -15.34 -7.28
C TYR A 89 -5.94 -16.22 -7.84
N ALA A 90 -4.72 -16.15 -7.30
CA ALA A 90 -3.62 -17.02 -7.68
C ALA A 90 -3.91 -18.49 -7.36
N SER A 91 -4.47 -18.76 -6.18
CA SER A 91 -4.87 -20.13 -5.79
C SER A 91 -5.96 -20.68 -6.71
N VAL A 92 -7.01 -19.88 -6.95
CA VAL A 92 -8.12 -20.25 -7.85
C VAL A 92 -7.61 -20.47 -9.28
N PHE A 93 -6.77 -19.56 -9.78
CA PHE A 93 -6.17 -19.64 -11.10
C PHE A 93 -5.30 -20.89 -11.26
N LYS A 94 -4.43 -21.17 -10.28
CA LYS A 94 -3.59 -22.39 -10.28
C LYS A 94 -4.44 -23.66 -10.29
N SER A 95 -5.50 -23.71 -9.48
CA SER A 95 -6.46 -24.82 -9.47
C SER A 95 -7.13 -24.98 -10.84
N ARG A 96 -7.59 -23.89 -11.44
CA ARG A 96 -8.21 -23.89 -12.77
C ARG A 96 -7.26 -24.40 -13.85
N VAL A 97 -6.01 -23.94 -13.85
CA VAL A 97 -4.98 -24.42 -14.80
C VAL A 97 -4.73 -25.92 -14.64
N ASN A 98 -4.62 -26.40 -13.40
CA ASN A 98 -4.44 -27.82 -13.13
C ASN A 98 -5.64 -28.65 -13.59
N HIS A 99 -6.87 -28.16 -13.34
CA HIS A 99 -8.08 -28.80 -13.81
C HIS A 99 -8.12 -28.91 -15.34
N LEU A 100 -7.77 -27.84 -16.06
CA LEU A 100 -7.69 -27.85 -17.53
C LEU A 100 -6.63 -28.82 -18.05
N LYS A 101 -5.48 -28.94 -17.39
CA LYS A 101 -4.44 -29.93 -17.74
C LYS A 101 -4.95 -31.36 -17.59
N ILE A 102 -5.69 -31.63 -16.51
CA ILE A 102 -6.31 -32.95 -16.30
C ILE A 102 -7.38 -33.20 -17.37
N GLU A 103 -8.24 -32.22 -17.66
CA GLU A 103 -9.28 -32.36 -18.70
C GLU A 103 -8.64 -32.67 -20.06
N LEU A 104 -7.54 -31.99 -20.41
CA LEU A 104 -6.77 -32.26 -21.62
C LEU A 104 -6.21 -33.69 -21.67
N TYR A 105 -5.74 -34.21 -20.54
CA TYR A 105 -5.15 -35.56 -20.47
C TYR A 105 -6.21 -36.65 -20.62
N ILE A 106 -7.41 -36.45 -20.05
CA ILE A 106 -8.49 -37.44 -20.05
C ILE A 106 -9.47 -37.30 -21.22
N ILE A 107 -9.34 -36.23 -22.02
CA ILE A 107 -10.30 -35.99 -23.10
C ILE A 107 -10.27 -37.12 -24.12
N GLN A 108 -11.46 -37.61 -24.46
CA GLN A 108 -11.65 -38.64 -25.47
C GLN A 108 -12.89 -38.32 -26.30
N LYS A 109 -12.88 -38.71 -27.58
CA LYS A 109 -14.05 -38.57 -28.45
C LYS A 109 -15.25 -39.33 -27.89
N GLY A 110 -15.04 -40.59 -27.50
CA GLY A 110 -16.11 -41.49 -27.07
C GLY A 110 -17.22 -41.60 -28.12
N SER A 111 -18.47 -41.47 -27.67
CA SER A 111 -19.68 -41.44 -28.50
C SER A 111 -20.01 -40.06 -29.09
N ASN A 112 -19.22 -39.02 -28.82
CA ASN A 112 -19.48 -37.69 -29.37
C ASN A 112 -19.17 -37.60 -30.87
N SER A 113 -19.81 -36.65 -31.56
CA SER A 113 -19.41 -36.26 -32.91
C SER A 113 -17.99 -35.69 -32.91
N ILE A 114 -17.32 -35.79 -34.06
CA ILE A 114 -15.96 -35.27 -34.24
C ILE A 114 -15.94 -33.77 -33.97
N ASP A 115 -16.92 -33.01 -34.47
CA ASP A 115 -17.00 -31.56 -34.28
C ASP A 115 -17.08 -31.18 -32.79
N LYS A 116 -17.93 -31.87 -32.02
CA LYS A 116 -18.09 -31.60 -30.59
C LYS A 116 -16.82 -31.91 -29.79
N TYR A 117 -16.11 -32.99 -30.16
CA TYR A 117 -14.82 -33.31 -29.57
C TYR A 117 -13.77 -32.24 -29.88
N LEU A 118 -13.63 -31.85 -31.16
CA LEU A 118 -12.65 -30.85 -31.58
C LEU A 118 -12.92 -29.49 -30.96
N LEU A 119 -14.19 -29.09 -30.84
CA LEU A 119 -14.58 -27.85 -30.16
C LEU A 119 -14.15 -27.84 -28.68
N ARG A 120 -14.37 -28.94 -27.95
CA ARG A 120 -13.92 -29.05 -26.55
C ARG A 120 -12.40 -29.00 -26.44
N LEU A 121 -11.70 -29.77 -27.27
CA LEU A 121 -10.24 -29.78 -27.30
C LEU A 121 -9.68 -28.37 -27.55
N LYS A 122 -10.21 -27.68 -28.56
CA LYS A 122 -9.84 -26.31 -28.89
C LYS A 122 -10.07 -25.36 -27.72
N SER A 123 -11.23 -25.43 -27.08
CA SER A 123 -11.55 -24.58 -25.92
C SER A 123 -10.58 -24.78 -24.75
N ILE A 124 -10.18 -26.02 -24.46
CA ILE A 124 -9.21 -26.32 -23.39
C ILE A 124 -7.83 -25.74 -23.74
N ILE A 125 -7.38 -25.93 -24.98
CA ILE A 125 -6.09 -25.41 -25.46
C ILE A 125 -6.07 -23.88 -25.44
N GLU A 126 -7.15 -23.23 -25.87
CA GLU A 126 -7.28 -21.77 -25.85
C GLU A 126 -7.22 -21.22 -24.43
N GLN A 127 -7.95 -21.83 -23.48
CA GLN A 127 -7.91 -21.42 -22.08
C GLN A 127 -6.52 -21.61 -21.45
N LEU A 128 -5.83 -22.72 -21.76
CA LEU A 128 -4.46 -22.94 -21.31
C LEU A 128 -3.46 -21.97 -21.96
N SER A 129 -3.67 -21.60 -23.22
CA SER A 129 -2.84 -20.61 -23.92
C SER A 129 -2.98 -19.22 -23.30
N VAL A 130 -4.23 -18.80 -23.03
CA VAL A 130 -4.52 -17.54 -22.34
C VAL A 130 -3.89 -17.54 -20.95
N ALA A 131 -4.07 -18.62 -20.19
CA ALA A 131 -3.48 -18.75 -18.86
C ALA A 131 -1.93 -18.70 -18.92
N GLY A 132 -1.30 -19.32 -19.91
CA GLY A 132 0.13 -19.21 -20.14
C GLY A 132 0.55 -17.76 -20.35
N LYS A 133 -0.12 -17.04 -21.27
CA LYS A 133 0.18 -15.63 -21.59
C LYS A 133 0.17 -14.73 -20.35
N PHE A 134 -0.84 -14.86 -19.50
CA PHE A 134 -0.94 -14.11 -18.26
C PHE A 134 0.25 -14.34 -17.30
N VAL A 135 0.80 -15.56 -17.26
CA VAL A 135 1.96 -15.86 -16.39
C VAL A 135 3.23 -15.14 -16.87
N TYR A 136 3.42 -14.96 -18.17
CA TYR A 136 4.60 -14.26 -18.70
C TYR A 136 4.47 -12.74 -18.61
N GLU A 137 3.25 -12.19 -18.66
CA GLU A 137 3.01 -10.74 -18.56
C GLU A 137 3.01 -10.22 -17.12
N MET A 138 2.81 -11.10 -16.12
CA MET A 138 2.85 -10.76 -14.69
C MET A 138 4.22 -10.99 -14.02
N MET A 139 5.17 -11.63 -14.70
CA MET A 139 6.57 -11.83 -14.25
C MET A 139 7.49 -10.76 -14.82
#